data_AF-A0A257UJT4-F1
#
_entry.id   AF-A0A257UJT4-F1
#
_cell.length_a   1.000
_cell.length_b   1.000
_cell.length_c   1.000
_cell.angle_alpha   90.00
_cell.angle_beta   90.00
_cell.angle_gamma   90.00
#
_symmetry.space_group_name_H-M   'P 1'
#
loop_
_entity.id
_entity.type
_entity.pdbx_description
1 polymer ?
#
loop_
_entity_poly.entity_id
_entity_poly.type
_entity_poly.pdbx_seq_one_letter_code
_entity_poly.pdbx_strand_id
1 'polypeptide(L)'
;MIMLHATRFGAASLSLALASVLAFAPSPAHGRAQPGADTSDPIARLAAIQPAQARTKVLVLGTFHLREIAKQFQPAMLDRLLPILQRFRPDAICVETLPGARVRELDLRRDAGPLYADILSSFANAHQKLGKPACALLNTTPEKASVKVRELLAAARAAGPGKTSPGDRATLALWMLAAYDPSSAALQWSYLDEAARKAQTAVPADLAEQLDSELAQVNEVSAIAVRLARTLGLETLEPVDDFEDPDAY
;
A
#
# COMPACT_ATOMS: atom_id res chain seq x y z
N MET A 1 -5.66 -2.97 -11.75
CA MET A 1 -6.73 -2.73 -10.76
C MET A 1 -6.19 -1.93 -9.58
N ILE A 2 -6.90 -0.91 -9.10
CA ILE A 2 -6.58 -0.21 -7.84
C ILE A 2 -7.73 -0.45 -6.88
N MET A 3 -7.45 -0.93 -5.67
CA MET A 3 -8.45 -1.07 -4.62
C MET A 3 -8.21 -0.01 -3.55
N LEU A 4 -9.25 0.71 -3.15
CA LEU A 4 -9.19 1.78 -2.16
C LEU A 4 -9.91 1.31 -0.89
N HIS A 5 -9.25 1.45 0.26
CA HIS A 5 -9.75 1.06 1.57
C HIS A 5 -9.97 2.29 2.44
N ALA A 6 -11.03 2.30 3.27
CA ALA A 6 -11.30 3.34 4.26
C ALA A 6 -11.79 2.72 5.59
N THR A 7 -11.00 2.84 6.65
CA THR A 7 -11.37 2.54 8.05
C THR A 7 -11.79 3.83 8.77
N ARG A 8 -12.90 3.79 9.52
CA ARG A 8 -13.24 4.85 10.47
C ARG A 8 -12.71 4.49 11.84
N PHE A 9 -11.60 5.08 12.26
CA PHE A 9 -11.32 5.25 13.69
C PHE A 9 -11.59 6.70 14.07
N GLY A 10 -12.66 6.91 14.84
CA GLY A 10 -12.90 8.17 15.53
C GLY A 10 -11.79 8.40 16.55
N ALA A 11 -11.18 9.58 16.51
CA ALA A 11 -10.27 10.03 17.54
C ALA A 11 -11.01 10.08 18.88
N ALA A 12 -10.59 9.25 19.83
CA ALA A 12 -10.83 9.46 21.24
C ALA A 12 -9.57 9.01 22.00
N SER A 13 -8.73 9.99 22.32
CA SER A 13 -7.74 9.86 23.39
C SER A 13 -8.49 9.58 24.69
N LEU A 14 -8.17 8.47 25.37
CA LEU A 14 -8.46 8.37 26.80
C LEU A 14 -7.44 7.43 27.47
N SER A 15 -6.44 8.03 28.10
CA SER A 15 -5.72 7.41 29.20
C SER A 15 -6.65 7.35 30.40
N LEU A 16 -7.01 6.17 30.87
CA LEU A 16 -7.30 5.96 32.30
C LEU A 16 -7.22 4.47 32.65
N ALA A 17 -6.26 4.13 33.50
CA ALA A 17 -6.27 2.91 34.27
C ALA A 17 -7.34 3.03 35.37
N LEU A 18 -8.26 2.07 35.45
CA LEU A 18 -8.94 1.78 36.72
C LEU A 18 -9.34 0.30 36.75
N ALA A 19 -8.74 -0.43 37.68
CA ALA A 19 -9.15 -1.76 38.07
C ALA A 19 -10.49 -1.69 38.82
N SER A 20 -11.42 -2.60 38.52
CA SER A 20 -12.51 -2.98 39.44
C SER A 20 -13.02 -4.38 39.10
N VAL A 21 -13.18 -5.16 40.14
CA VAL A 21 -13.48 -6.60 40.18
C VAL A 21 -14.98 -6.81 40.45
N LEU A 22 -15.53 -7.86 39.82
CA LEU A 22 -16.79 -8.59 40.06
C LEU A 22 -18.16 -7.90 39.90
N ALA A 23 -18.98 -8.45 38.99
CA ALA A 23 -20.17 -9.23 39.38
C ALA A 23 -20.71 -10.03 38.17
N PHE A 24 -20.81 -11.35 38.32
CA PHE A 24 -21.48 -12.25 37.37
C PHE A 24 -22.99 -12.12 37.57
N ALA A 25 -23.71 -11.54 36.61
CA ALA A 25 -25.17 -11.58 36.58
C ALA A 25 -25.62 -12.66 35.58
N PRO A 26 -26.42 -13.67 35.99
CA PRO A 26 -27.00 -14.60 35.04
C PRO A 26 -28.11 -13.88 34.27
N SER A 27 -27.94 -13.73 32.95
CA SER A 27 -29.06 -13.31 32.08
C SER A 27 -29.97 -14.51 31.80
N PRO A 28 -31.30 -14.34 31.84
CA PRO A 28 -32.23 -15.42 31.59
C PRO A 28 -32.19 -15.80 30.11
N ALA A 29 -31.94 -17.07 29.83
CA ALA A 29 -32.32 -17.67 28.58
C ALA A 29 -33.86 -17.73 28.51
N HIS A 30 -34.44 -17.13 27.47
CA HIS A 30 -35.46 -17.66 26.55
C HIS A 30 -36.40 -16.55 26.03
N GLY A 31 -36.47 -16.45 24.69
CA GLY A 31 -37.74 -16.13 24.03
C GLY A 31 -37.79 -14.91 23.12
N ARG A 32 -37.23 -15.01 21.90
CA ARG A 32 -38.02 -15.00 20.65
C ARG A 32 -37.08 -15.13 19.45
N ALA A 33 -37.07 -16.30 18.84
CA ALA A 33 -36.65 -16.42 17.45
C ALA A 33 -37.54 -15.49 16.62
N GLN A 34 -36.94 -14.51 15.92
CA GLN A 34 -37.66 -13.73 14.94
C GLN A 34 -38.10 -14.67 13.81
N PRO A 35 -39.37 -14.62 13.37
CA PRO A 35 -39.83 -15.47 12.27
C PRO A 35 -39.30 -14.93 10.94
N GLY A 36 -38.57 -15.79 10.22
CA GLY A 36 -38.44 -15.72 8.76
C GLY A 36 -37.43 -14.72 8.19
N ALA A 37 -36.16 -14.78 8.59
CA ALA A 37 -35.09 -14.49 7.63
C ALA A 37 -34.88 -15.79 6.86
N ASP A 38 -35.08 -15.78 5.54
CA ASP A 38 -34.68 -16.88 4.67
C ASP A 38 -33.19 -17.18 4.94
N THR A 39 -32.92 -18.26 5.65
CA THR A 39 -31.58 -18.61 6.15
C THR A 39 -30.66 -19.14 5.05
N SER A 40 -31.17 -19.23 3.82
CA SER A 40 -30.43 -19.64 2.64
C SER A 40 -29.58 -18.52 2.03
N ASP A 41 -29.87 -17.24 2.32
CA ASP A 41 -29.07 -16.12 1.79
C ASP A 41 -27.81 -15.87 2.64
N PRO A 42 -26.61 -16.23 2.14
CA PRO A 42 -25.37 -15.98 2.87
C PRO A 42 -25.10 -14.49 3.08
N ILE A 43 -25.59 -13.60 2.19
CA ILE A 43 -25.39 -12.15 2.29
C ILE A 43 -26.23 -11.57 3.43
N ALA A 44 -27.50 -11.97 3.54
CA ALA A 44 -28.36 -11.57 4.66
C ALA A 44 -27.78 -12.02 6.01
N ARG A 45 -27.23 -13.24 6.09
CA ARG A 45 -26.57 -13.76 7.29
C ARG A 45 -25.34 -12.95 7.67
N LEU A 46 -24.47 -12.65 6.71
CA LEU A 46 -23.30 -11.81 6.93
C LEU A 46 -23.69 -10.40 7.37
N ALA A 47 -24.73 -9.83 6.74
CA ALA A 47 -25.23 -8.51 7.07
C ALA A 47 -25.82 -8.42 8.49
N ALA A 48 -26.44 -9.50 8.98
CA ALA A 48 -27.03 -9.57 10.31
C ALA A 48 -25.99 -9.64 11.45
N ILE A 49 -24.83 -10.27 11.20
CA ILE A 49 -23.76 -10.40 12.21
C ILE A 49 -22.75 -9.23 12.18
N GLN A 50 -22.70 -8.46 11.09
CA GLN A 50 -21.79 -7.32 10.94
C GLN A 50 -22.56 -6.00 10.81
N PRO A 51 -22.64 -5.20 11.89
CA PRO A 51 -23.35 -3.93 11.86
C PRO A 51 -22.72 -2.99 10.82
N ALA A 52 -23.55 -2.19 10.15
CA ALA A 52 -23.11 -1.35 9.02
C ALA A 52 -21.96 -0.40 9.39
N GLN A 53 -21.87 0.04 10.65
CA GLN A 53 -20.82 0.92 11.15
C GLN A 53 -19.47 0.21 11.31
N ALA A 54 -19.46 -1.12 11.44
CA ALA A 54 -18.26 -1.94 11.52
C ALA A 54 -17.82 -2.52 10.17
N ARG A 55 -18.47 -2.10 9.07
CA ARG A 55 -18.09 -2.55 7.72
C ARG A 55 -16.99 -1.65 7.16
N THR A 56 -15.89 -2.28 6.78
CA THR A 56 -14.88 -1.69 5.93
C THR A 56 -15.51 -1.23 4.62
N LYS A 57 -15.16 -0.01 4.18
CA LYS A 57 -15.56 0.47 2.86
C LYS A 57 -14.46 0.17 1.87
N VAL A 58 -14.85 -0.43 0.75
CA VAL A 58 -13.95 -0.78 -0.35
C VAL A 58 -14.49 -0.16 -1.64
N LEU A 59 -13.62 0.47 -2.42
CA LEU A 59 -13.89 0.91 -3.78
C LEU A 59 -12.87 0.26 -4.70
N VAL A 60 -13.34 -0.45 -5.73
CA VAL A 60 -12.48 -1.08 -6.73
C VAL A 60 -12.52 -0.24 -8.00
N LEU A 61 -11.35 0.20 -8.46
CA LEU A 61 -11.16 0.90 -9.72
C LEU A 61 -10.54 -0.06 -10.74
N GLY A 62 -11.36 -0.52 -11.67
CA GLY A 62 -10.91 -1.22 -12.87
C GLY A 62 -10.41 -0.22 -13.92
N THR A 63 -9.25 -0.51 -14.51
CA THR A 63 -8.68 0.27 -15.62
C THR A 63 -8.24 -0.71 -16.71
N PHE A 64 -8.33 -0.28 -17.98
CA PHE A 64 -7.38 -0.79 -18.97
C PHE A 64 -6.01 -0.24 -18.63
N HIS A 65 -4.95 -1.01 -18.89
CA HIS A 65 -3.60 -0.62 -18.53
C HIS A 65 -3.23 0.73 -19.18
N LEU A 66 -2.98 1.77 -18.37
CA LEU A 66 -2.69 3.12 -18.90
C LEU A 66 -1.48 3.15 -19.84
N ARG A 67 -0.53 2.21 -19.67
CA ARG A 67 0.60 2.02 -20.58
C ARG A 67 0.18 1.75 -22.03
N GLU A 68 -0.99 1.16 -22.27
CA GLU A 68 -1.50 0.86 -23.62
C GLU A 68 -1.85 2.13 -24.40
N ILE A 69 -2.17 3.22 -23.69
CA ILE A 69 -2.49 4.52 -24.27
C ILE A 69 -1.39 5.55 -24.05
N ALA A 70 -0.16 5.13 -23.69
CA ALA A 70 0.91 6.02 -23.26
C ALA A 70 1.24 7.15 -24.25
N LYS A 71 1.07 6.90 -25.56
CA LYS A 71 1.34 7.92 -26.61
C LYS A 71 0.34 9.08 -26.58
N GLN A 72 -0.89 8.85 -26.16
CA GLN A 72 -1.94 9.87 -26.09
C GLN A 72 -2.23 10.32 -24.66
N PHE A 73 -1.71 9.61 -23.67
CA PHE A 73 -1.97 9.90 -22.26
C PHE A 73 -1.43 11.27 -21.86
N GLN A 74 -2.26 12.04 -21.16
CA GLN A 74 -1.86 13.26 -20.48
C GLN A 74 -2.30 13.17 -19.03
N PRO A 75 -1.46 13.51 -18.03
CA PRO A 75 -1.84 13.45 -16.62
C PRO A 75 -3.15 14.19 -16.30
N ALA A 76 -3.44 15.26 -17.04
CA ALA A 76 -4.64 16.07 -16.91
C ALA A 76 -5.94 15.32 -17.24
N MET A 77 -5.87 14.22 -18.00
CA MET A 77 -7.03 13.36 -18.27
C MET A 77 -7.64 12.76 -16.99
N LEU A 78 -6.82 12.63 -15.94
CA LEU A 78 -7.23 12.07 -14.66
C LEU A 78 -7.71 13.14 -13.65
N ASP A 79 -7.65 14.43 -14.00
CA ASP A 79 -7.92 15.53 -13.05
C ASP A 79 -9.38 15.57 -12.61
N ARG A 80 -10.31 14.99 -13.39
CA ARG A 80 -11.71 14.81 -12.96
C ARG A 80 -11.92 13.56 -12.09
N LEU A 81 -11.10 12.52 -12.29
CA LEU A 81 -11.22 11.27 -11.55
C LEU A 81 -10.63 11.41 -10.14
N LEU A 82 -9.45 12.01 -10.00
CA LEU A 82 -8.74 12.10 -8.71
C LEU A 82 -9.57 12.76 -7.59
N PRO A 83 -10.30 13.88 -7.81
CA PRO A 83 -11.17 14.45 -6.77
C PRO A 83 -12.32 13.53 -6.35
N ILE A 84 -12.84 12.70 -7.26
CA ILE A 84 -13.90 11.72 -6.95
C ILE A 84 -13.33 10.65 -6.02
N LEU A 85 -12.15 10.11 -6.34
CA LEU A 85 -11.46 9.13 -5.52
C LEU A 85 -11.05 9.72 -4.16
N GLN A 86 -10.59 10.98 -4.13
CA GLN A 86 -10.26 11.67 -2.88
C GLN A 86 -11.48 11.84 -1.97
N ARG A 87 -12.68 12.08 -2.54
CA ARG A 87 -13.93 12.22 -1.77
C ARG A 87 -14.36 10.92 -1.08
N PHE A 88 -13.92 9.77 -1.58
CA PHE A 88 -14.07 8.49 -0.87
C PHE A 88 -13.31 8.47 0.47
N ARG A 89 -12.24 9.27 0.58
CA ARG A 89 -11.31 9.36 1.72
C ARG A 89 -10.70 8.00 2.09
N PRO A 90 -9.96 7.37 1.16
CA PRO A 90 -9.26 6.15 1.50
C PRO A 90 -8.17 6.43 2.54
N ASP A 91 -8.03 5.53 3.50
CA ASP A 91 -6.91 5.49 4.45
C ASP A 91 -5.83 4.49 4.01
N ALA A 92 -6.11 3.64 3.01
CA ALA A 92 -5.10 2.88 2.29
C ALA A 92 -5.44 2.76 0.80
N ILE A 93 -4.39 2.69 -0.03
CA ILE A 93 -4.49 2.54 -1.48
C ILE A 93 -3.75 1.28 -1.87
N CYS A 94 -4.50 0.28 -2.29
CA CYS A 94 -4.00 -1.00 -2.74
C CYS A 94 -3.71 -0.97 -4.24
N VAL A 95 -2.55 -1.51 -4.62
CA VAL A 95 -2.09 -1.60 -6.01
C VAL A 95 -1.83 -3.06 -6.37
N GLU A 96 -2.15 -3.41 -7.60
CA GLU A 96 -1.90 -4.72 -8.20
C GLU A 96 -0.41 -4.86 -8.53
N THR A 97 0.39 -5.14 -7.51
CA THR A 97 1.83 -5.37 -7.59
C THR A 97 2.24 -6.39 -6.54
N LEU A 98 3.31 -7.13 -6.84
CA LEU A 98 3.87 -8.12 -5.92
C LEU A 98 4.30 -7.48 -4.60
N PRO A 99 3.92 -8.06 -3.44
CA PRO A 99 4.53 -7.69 -2.17
C PRO A 99 6.03 -7.99 -2.17
N GLY A 100 6.85 -7.11 -1.58
CA GLY A 100 8.31 -7.28 -1.56
C GLY A 100 8.76 -8.60 -0.92
N ALA A 101 8.06 -9.07 0.11
CA ALA A 101 8.30 -10.38 0.73
C ALA A 101 8.08 -11.54 -0.26
N ARG A 102 7.06 -11.43 -1.11
CA ARG A 102 6.76 -12.41 -2.17
C ARG A 102 7.82 -12.38 -3.26
N VAL A 103 8.25 -11.20 -3.70
CA VAL A 103 9.39 -11.08 -4.64
C VAL A 103 10.63 -11.77 -4.10
N ARG A 104 10.93 -11.59 -2.81
CA ARG A 104 12.07 -12.23 -2.16
C ARG A 104 11.92 -13.75 -2.11
N GLU A 105 10.75 -14.25 -1.74
CA GLU A 105 10.47 -15.68 -1.75
C GLU A 105 10.66 -16.29 -3.16
N LEU A 106 10.11 -15.65 -4.18
CA LEU A 106 10.26 -16.07 -5.57
C LEU A 106 11.74 -16.06 -6.00
N ASP A 107 12.51 -15.03 -5.65
CA ASP A 107 13.95 -14.92 -5.97
C ASP A 107 14.77 -16.04 -5.30
N LEU A 108 14.40 -16.46 -4.08
CA LEU A 108 15.01 -17.62 -3.41
C LEU A 108 14.68 -18.96 -4.08
N ARG A 109 13.52 -19.05 -4.74
CA ARG A 109 13.06 -20.25 -5.45
C ARG A 109 13.29 -20.17 -6.96
N ARG A 110 14.02 -19.18 -7.45
CA ARG A 110 14.21 -18.91 -8.88
C ARG A 110 14.66 -20.15 -9.66
N ASP A 111 15.54 -20.95 -9.07
CA ASP A 111 16.12 -22.14 -9.71
C ASP A 111 15.32 -23.43 -9.42
N ALA A 112 14.24 -23.35 -8.64
CA ALA A 112 13.39 -24.48 -8.29
C ALA A 112 12.37 -24.84 -9.41
N GLY A 113 12.25 -24.02 -10.46
CA GLY A 113 11.40 -24.27 -11.62
C GLY A 113 11.24 -23.02 -12.51
N PRO A 114 10.91 -23.19 -13.80
CA PRO A 114 10.84 -22.09 -14.77
C PRO A 114 9.80 -21.01 -14.39
N LEU A 115 8.67 -21.44 -13.82
CA LEU A 115 7.57 -20.56 -13.43
C LEU A 115 8.01 -19.44 -12.46
N TYR A 116 8.88 -19.72 -11.51
CA TYR A 116 9.34 -18.71 -10.55
C TYR A 116 10.19 -17.63 -11.24
N ALA A 117 11.08 -18.04 -12.14
CA ALA A 117 11.88 -17.11 -12.92
C ALA A 117 11.01 -16.27 -13.87
N ASP A 118 9.98 -16.87 -14.46
CA ASP A 118 9.05 -16.21 -15.38
C ASP A 118 8.21 -15.14 -14.65
N ILE A 119 7.64 -15.46 -13.48
CA ILE A 119 6.92 -14.51 -12.63
C ILE A 119 7.82 -13.34 -12.24
N LEU A 120 9.05 -13.61 -11.78
CA LEU A 120 10.00 -12.55 -11.43
C LEU A 120 10.31 -11.63 -12.60
N SER A 121 10.55 -12.22 -13.78
CA SER A 121 10.89 -11.45 -14.98
C SER A 121 9.73 -10.57 -15.46
N SER A 122 8.49 -11.04 -15.30
CA SER A 122 7.29 -10.38 -15.79
C SER A 122 6.74 -9.34 -14.81
N PHE A 123 6.78 -9.63 -13.50
CA PHE A 123 6.07 -8.84 -12.49
C PHE A 123 6.99 -8.20 -11.44
N ALA A 124 8.25 -8.63 -11.31
CA ALA A 124 9.17 -8.13 -10.29
C ALA A 124 10.36 -7.32 -10.86
N ASN A 125 10.32 -6.92 -12.13
CA ASN A 125 11.45 -6.23 -12.78
C ASN A 125 11.88 -4.96 -12.02
N ALA A 126 10.94 -4.03 -11.77
CA ALA A 126 11.22 -2.80 -11.01
C ALA A 126 11.72 -3.11 -9.59
N HIS A 127 11.10 -4.09 -8.92
CA HIS A 127 11.48 -4.53 -7.58
C HIS A 127 12.96 -4.97 -7.52
N GLN A 128 13.40 -5.80 -8.47
CA GLN A 128 14.77 -6.29 -8.51
C GLN A 128 15.76 -5.24 -9.01
N LYS A 129 15.39 -4.49 -10.06
CA LYS A 129 16.25 -3.48 -10.70
C LYS A 129 16.61 -2.37 -9.73
N LEU A 130 15.65 -1.88 -8.96
CA LEU A 130 15.85 -0.83 -7.96
C LEU A 130 16.32 -1.38 -6.61
N GLY A 131 15.77 -2.53 -6.21
CA GLY A 131 15.97 -3.06 -4.87
C GLY A 131 17.33 -3.70 -4.65
N LYS A 132 17.90 -4.40 -5.64
CA LYS A 132 19.23 -5.02 -5.50
C LYS A 132 20.33 -3.97 -5.28
N PRO A 133 20.41 -2.86 -6.06
CA PRO A 133 21.33 -1.77 -5.77
C PRO A 133 21.09 -1.10 -4.40
N ALA A 134 19.84 -0.88 -4.01
CA ALA A 134 19.52 -0.30 -2.71
C ALA A 134 19.98 -1.19 -1.54
N CYS A 135 19.76 -2.51 -1.64
CA CYS A 135 20.27 -3.48 -0.67
C CYS A 135 21.80 -3.46 -0.58
N ALA A 136 22.48 -3.41 -1.73
CA ALA A 136 23.95 -3.34 -1.78
C ALA A 136 24.48 -2.07 -1.13
N LEU A 137 23.89 -0.91 -1.44
CA LEU A 137 24.24 0.39 -0.87
C LEU A 137 24.08 0.41 0.66
N LEU A 138 22.96 -0.12 1.15
CA LEU A 138 22.63 -0.16 2.58
C LEU A 138 23.27 -1.33 3.33
N ASN A 139 23.98 -2.22 2.62
CA ASN A 139 24.51 -3.47 3.15
C ASN A 139 23.46 -4.27 3.95
N THR A 140 22.31 -4.50 3.33
CA THR A 140 21.13 -5.12 3.98
C THR A 140 20.51 -6.21 3.11
N THR A 141 19.47 -6.85 3.63
CA THR A 141 18.59 -7.76 2.90
C THR A 141 17.17 -7.20 2.88
N PRO A 142 16.29 -7.63 1.95
CA PRO A 142 14.91 -7.15 1.89
C PRO A 142 14.12 -7.34 3.20
N GLU A 143 14.36 -8.44 3.91
CA GLU A 143 13.70 -8.73 5.19
C GLU A 143 14.11 -7.74 6.28
N LYS A 144 15.42 -7.47 6.39
CA LYS A 144 15.94 -6.46 7.33
C LYS A 144 15.49 -5.06 6.95
N ALA A 145 15.46 -4.75 5.66
CA ALA A 145 14.96 -3.47 5.16
C ALA A 145 13.48 -3.28 5.48
N SER A 146 12.64 -4.31 5.35
CA SER A 146 11.22 -4.26 5.74
C SER A 146 11.02 -3.97 7.23
N VAL A 147 11.84 -4.54 8.12
CA VAL A 147 11.85 -4.16 9.54
C VAL A 147 12.18 -2.68 9.70
N LYS A 148 13.22 -2.19 9.01
CA LYS A 148 13.64 -0.81 9.09
C LYS A 148 12.59 0.17 8.56
N VAL A 149 11.91 -0.18 7.46
CA VAL A 149 10.78 0.59 6.91
C VAL A 149 9.67 0.72 7.96
N ARG A 150 9.31 -0.35 8.67
CA ARG A 150 8.30 -0.27 9.74
C ARG A 150 8.71 0.66 10.88
N GLU A 151 9.98 0.65 11.28
CA GLU A 151 10.51 1.58 12.30
C GLU A 151 10.41 3.04 11.83
N LEU A 152 10.86 3.32 10.60
CA LEU A 152 10.83 4.67 10.03
C LEU A 152 9.39 5.19 9.85
N LEU A 153 8.48 4.33 9.40
CA LEU A 153 7.05 4.66 9.31
C LEU A 153 6.43 4.91 10.69
N ALA A 154 6.82 4.16 11.72
CA ALA A 154 6.37 4.42 13.09
C ALA A 154 6.88 5.78 13.60
N ALA A 155 8.13 6.13 13.32
CA ALA A 155 8.70 7.44 13.65
C ALA A 155 7.98 8.58 12.91
N ALA A 156 7.70 8.42 11.61
CA ALA A 156 6.93 9.39 10.83
C ALA A 156 5.51 9.61 11.39
N ARG A 157 4.82 8.52 11.75
CA ARG A 157 3.49 8.60 12.40
C ARG A 157 3.55 9.32 13.75
N ALA A 158 4.59 9.08 14.55
CA ALA A 158 4.78 9.74 15.83
C ALA A 158 5.05 11.25 15.68
N ALA A 159 5.76 11.67 14.62
CA ALA A 159 5.99 13.08 14.31
C ALA A 159 4.70 13.81 13.85
N GLY A 160 3.75 13.06 13.29
CA GLY A 160 2.44 13.56 12.84
C GLY A 160 2.39 13.93 11.36
N PRO A 161 1.18 14.11 10.79
CA PRO A 161 1.00 14.33 9.36
C PRO A 161 1.76 15.55 8.84
N GLY A 162 2.45 15.40 7.72
CA GLY A 162 3.19 16.49 7.07
C GLY A 162 4.45 16.96 7.81
N LYS A 163 4.90 16.24 8.85
CA LYS A 163 6.10 16.60 9.63
C LYS A 163 7.37 15.84 9.22
N THR A 164 7.25 14.81 8.40
CA THR A 164 8.39 14.06 7.86
C THR A 164 9.23 14.97 6.95
N SER A 165 10.51 15.15 7.29
CA SER A 165 11.41 16.03 6.53
C SER A 165 11.72 15.46 5.14
N PRO A 166 12.13 16.29 4.16
CA PRO A 166 12.55 15.79 2.84
C PRO A 166 13.65 14.71 2.93
N GLY A 167 14.62 14.87 3.83
CA GLY A 167 15.69 13.89 4.05
C GLY A 167 15.19 12.57 4.64
N ASP A 168 14.24 12.63 5.58
CA ASP A 168 13.62 11.43 6.14
C ASP A 168 12.78 10.69 5.10
N ARG A 169 12.08 11.42 4.21
CA ARG A 169 11.34 10.83 3.10
C ARG A 169 12.26 10.17 2.07
N ALA A 170 13.37 10.80 1.72
CA ALA A 170 14.38 10.21 0.84
C ALA A 170 15.01 8.96 1.46
N THR A 171 15.32 9.00 2.76
CA THR A 171 15.81 7.85 3.53
C THR A 171 14.79 6.72 3.51
N LEU A 172 13.52 7.02 3.79
CA LEU A 172 12.44 6.04 3.76
C LEU A 172 12.26 5.43 2.37
N ALA A 173 12.30 6.25 1.30
CA ALA A 173 12.24 5.77 -0.08
C ALA A 173 13.36 4.76 -0.38
N LEU A 174 14.60 5.06 0.02
CA LEU A 174 15.73 4.16 -0.19
C LEU A 174 15.58 2.83 0.56
N TRP A 175 15.09 2.87 1.81
CA TRP A 175 14.80 1.65 2.58
C TRP A 175 13.63 0.85 1.99
N MET A 176 12.62 1.52 1.43
CA MET A 176 11.52 0.86 0.71
C MET A 176 12.01 0.17 -0.57
N LEU A 177 12.92 0.79 -1.35
CA LEU A 177 13.56 0.10 -2.47
C LEU A 177 14.28 -1.17 -2.01
N ALA A 178 15.08 -1.08 -0.94
CA ALA A 178 15.77 -2.25 -0.38
C ALA A 178 14.78 -3.31 0.13
N ALA A 179 13.61 -2.92 0.61
CA ALA A 179 12.52 -3.83 0.99
C ALA A 179 11.74 -4.41 -0.21
N TYR A 180 12.19 -4.14 -1.44
CA TYR A 180 11.49 -4.49 -2.68
C TYR A 180 10.08 -3.88 -2.72
N ASP A 181 9.94 -2.60 -2.41
CA ASP A 181 8.70 -1.83 -2.54
C ASP A 181 8.94 -0.55 -3.35
N PRO A 182 9.06 -0.65 -4.69
CA PRO A 182 9.27 0.51 -5.55
C PRO A 182 8.08 1.47 -5.57
N SER A 183 6.86 0.95 -5.36
CA SER A 183 5.62 1.76 -5.40
C SER A 183 5.56 2.73 -4.22
N SER A 184 5.79 2.26 -2.99
CA SER A 184 5.85 3.16 -1.83
C SER A 184 7.11 4.03 -1.84
N ALA A 185 8.23 3.54 -2.38
CA ALA A 185 9.44 4.36 -2.54
C ALA A 185 9.19 5.56 -3.48
N ALA A 186 8.53 5.32 -4.62
CA ALA A 186 8.12 6.38 -5.53
C ALA A 186 7.16 7.37 -4.85
N LEU A 187 6.18 6.88 -4.07
CA LEU A 187 5.32 7.76 -3.25
C LEU A 187 6.14 8.67 -2.33
N GLN A 188 7.11 8.13 -1.59
CA GLN A 188 7.96 8.92 -0.70
C GLN A 188 8.80 9.95 -1.47
N TRP A 189 9.37 9.55 -2.60
CA TRP A 189 10.11 10.42 -3.50
C TRP A 189 9.23 11.54 -4.09
N SER A 190 7.95 11.25 -4.33
CA SER A 190 6.98 12.20 -4.89
C SER A 190 6.70 13.40 -4.00
N TYR A 191 6.88 13.27 -2.68
CA TYR A 191 6.71 14.38 -1.74
C TYR A 191 7.81 15.43 -1.85
N LEU A 192 8.99 15.07 -2.37
CA LEU A 192 10.08 16.00 -2.61
C LEU A 192 9.82 16.74 -3.93
N ASP A 193 10.01 18.06 -3.92
CA ASP A 193 10.12 18.84 -5.14
C ASP A 193 11.49 18.61 -5.82
N GLU A 194 11.67 19.14 -7.02
CA GLU A 194 12.88 18.93 -7.81
C GLU A 194 14.15 19.42 -7.11
N ALA A 195 14.07 20.56 -6.42
CA ALA A 195 15.21 21.13 -5.69
C ALA A 195 15.57 20.25 -4.47
N ALA A 196 14.57 19.79 -3.73
CA ALA A 196 14.73 18.89 -2.61
C ALA A 196 15.31 17.54 -3.04
N ARG A 197 14.88 16.97 -4.18
CA ARG A 197 15.45 15.73 -4.75
C ARG A 197 16.93 15.89 -5.09
N LYS A 198 17.29 16.97 -5.79
CA LYS A 198 18.69 17.29 -6.14
C LYS A 198 19.58 17.48 -4.92
N ALA A 199 19.02 17.91 -3.79
CA ALA A 199 19.74 18.06 -2.54
C ALA A 199 19.97 16.73 -1.78
N GLN A 200 19.38 15.60 -2.20
CA GLN A 200 19.50 14.32 -1.51
C GLN A 200 20.80 13.60 -1.86
N THR A 201 21.88 13.89 -1.14
CA THR A 201 23.18 13.22 -1.34
C THR A 201 23.21 11.77 -0.85
N ALA A 202 22.23 11.37 -0.01
CA ALA A 202 22.13 10.01 0.52
C ALA A 202 21.57 9.00 -0.50
N VAL A 203 20.90 9.47 -1.55
CA VAL A 203 20.39 8.64 -2.65
C VAL A 203 21.33 8.85 -3.85
N PRO A 204 22.06 7.80 -4.30
CA PRO A 204 22.94 7.92 -5.46
C PRO A 204 22.18 8.39 -6.70
N ALA A 205 22.88 9.13 -7.57
CA ALA A 205 22.29 9.73 -8.77
C ALA A 205 21.52 8.72 -9.63
N ASP A 206 22.08 7.53 -9.85
CA ASP A 206 21.43 6.47 -10.63
C ASP A 206 20.10 5.99 -10.02
N LEU A 207 20.01 5.91 -8.68
CA LEU A 207 18.76 5.53 -8.01
C LEU A 207 17.75 6.68 -7.97
N ALA A 208 18.23 7.91 -7.81
CA ALA A 208 17.39 9.10 -7.89
C ALA A 208 16.76 9.24 -9.29
N GLU A 209 17.54 9.04 -10.35
CA GLU A 209 17.06 9.06 -11.74
C GLU A 209 16.02 7.95 -11.98
N GLN A 210 16.25 6.74 -11.46
CA GLN A 210 15.27 5.66 -11.60
C GLN A 210 13.99 5.96 -10.81
N LEU A 211 14.06 6.54 -9.61
CA LEU A 211 12.86 6.98 -8.87
C LEU A 211 12.10 8.09 -9.62
N ASP A 212 12.80 9.03 -10.25
CA ASP A 212 12.18 10.03 -11.12
C ASP A 212 11.51 9.39 -12.33
N SER A 213 12.14 8.36 -12.91
CA SER A 213 11.56 7.56 -14.00
C SER A 213 10.29 6.82 -13.56
N GLU A 214 10.28 6.20 -12.37
CA GLU A 214 9.09 5.56 -11.80
C GLU A 214 7.94 6.56 -11.64
N LEU A 215 8.22 7.79 -11.20
CA LEU A 215 7.22 8.86 -11.10
C LEU A 215 6.69 9.34 -12.46
N ALA A 216 7.53 9.27 -13.50
CA ALA A 216 7.18 9.69 -14.85
C ALA A 216 6.49 8.59 -15.68
N GLN A 217 6.45 7.35 -15.18
CA GLN A 217 5.79 6.24 -15.87
C GLN A 217 4.33 6.59 -16.19
N VAL A 218 3.82 6.07 -17.31
CA VAL A 218 2.39 6.10 -17.63
C VAL A 218 1.79 4.76 -17.21
N ASN A 219 1.45 4.64 -15.94
CA ASN A 219 0.78 3.48 -15.38
C ASN A 219 -0.15 3.90 -14.23
N GLU A 220 -0.95 2.95 -13.75
CA GLU A 220 -1.90 3.15 -12.65
C GLU A 220 -1.23 3.62 -11.35
N VAL A 221 -0.04 3.10 -11.06
CA VAL A 221 0.68 3.39 -9.81
C VAL A 221 1.11 4.84 -9.76
N SER A 222 1.88 5.31 -10.75
CA SER A 222 2.38 6.69 -10.80
C SER A 222 1.25 7.69 -11.07
N ALA A 223 0.37 7.40 -12.03
CA ALA A 223 -0.60 8.37 -12.54
C ALA A 223 -1.86 8.48 -11.67
N ILE A 224 -2.18 7.46 -10.86
CA ILE A 224 -3.35 7.48 -9.97
C ILE A 224 -2.93 7.27 -8.52
N ALA A 225 -2.33 6.13 -8.18
CA ALA A 225 -2.12 5.73 -6.78
C ALA A 225 -1.19 6.70 -6.04
N VAL A 226 -0.01 7.02 -6.58
CA VAL A 226 0.95 7.96 -6.00
C VAL A 226 0.36 9.36 -5.88
N ARG A 227 -0.29 9.87 -6.93
CA ARG A 227 -0.93 11.21 -6.91
C ARG A 227 -2.02 11.31 -5.84
N LEU A 228 -2.87 10.28 -5.74
CA LEU A 228 -3.95 10.23 -4.75
C LEU A 228 -3.40 10.09 -3.33
N ALA A 229 -2.47 9.16 -3.10
CA ALA A 229 -1.81 8.94 -1.81
C ALA A 229 -1.11 10.20 -1.31
N ARG A 230 -0.34 10.88 -2.17
CA ARG A 230 0.33 12.14 -1.85
C ARG A 230 -0.65 13.23 -1.44
N THR A 231 -1.78 13.34 -2.16
CA THR A 231 -2.83 14.33 -1.84
C THR A 231 -3.50 14.04 -0.50
N LEU A 232 -3.61 12.77 -0.14
CA LEU A 232 -4.19 12.32 1.13
C LEU A 232 -3.20 12.29 2.29
N GLY A 233 -1.90 12.48 2.03
CA GLY A 233 -0.86 12.39 3.05
C GLY A 233 -0.57 10.96 3.51
N LEU A 234 -0.81 9.96 2.66
CA LEU A 234 -0.49 8.56 2.96
C LEU A 234 1.02 8.30 2.80
N GLU A 235 1.53 7.40 3.63
CA GLU A 235 2.97 7.09 3.66
C GLU A 235 3.32 5.81 2.88
N THR A 236 2.34 4.97 2.54
CA THR A 236 2.53 3.69 1.83
C THR A 236 1.48 3.49 0.76
N LEU A 237 1.83 2.65 -0.22
CA LEU A 237 0.88 1.95 -1.10
C LEU A 237 0.88 0.47 -0.69
N GLU A 238 -0.28 -0.17 -0.73
CA GLU A 238 -0.44 -1.56 -0.26
C GLU A 238 -0.40 -2.53 -1.44
N PRO A 239 0.64 -3.35 -1.62
CA PRO A 239 0.67 -4.38 -2.65
C PRO A 239 -0.29 -5.52 -2.28
N VAL A 240 -1.21 -5.87 -3.19
CA VAL A 240 -2.27 -6.88 -2.91
C VAL A 240 -2.36 -8.00 -3.96
N ASP A 241 -1.35 -8.16 -4.80
CA ASP A 241 -1.32 -9.23 -5.79
C ASP A 241 -0.12 -10.15 -5.56
N ASP A 242 -0.36 -11.33 -4.98
CA ASP A 242 0.68 -12.28 -4.57
C ASP A 242 0.98 -13.35 -5.64
N PHE A 243 0.23 -13.36 -6.76
CA PHE A 243 0.33 -14.34 -7.84
C PHE A 243 0.47 -15.78 -7.31
N GLU A 244 -0.33 -16.15 -6.29
CA GLU A 244 -0.30 -17.49 -5.68
C GLU A 244 -0.92 -18.59 -6.56
N ASP A 245 -1.79 -18.23 -7.51
CA ASP A 245 -2.37 -19.17 -8.48
C ASP A 245 -1.73 -18.99 -9.87
N PRO A 246 -0.64 -19.73 -10.17
CA PRO A 246 0.01 -19.66 -11.48
C PRO A 246 -0.81 -20.29 -12.60
N ASP A 247 -1.86 -21.09 -12.29
CA ASP A 247 -2.73 -21.69 -13.29
C ASP A 247 -3.86 -20.72 -13.73
N ALA A 248 -3.98 -19.57 -13.06
CA ALA A 248 -4.95 -18.52 -13.40
C ALA A 248 -4.48 -17.57 -14.52
N TYR A 249 -3.26 -17.74 -15.04
CA TYR A 249 -2.62 -16.89 -16.05
C TYR A 249 -1.96 -17.70 -17.17
#